data_AF-A0AB33GY01-F1
#
_entry.id   AF-A0AB33GY01-F1
#
_cell.length_a   1.000
_cell.length_b   1.000
_cell.length_c   1.000
_cell.angle_alpha   90.00
_cell.angle_beta   90.00
_cell.angle_gamma   90.00
#
_symmetry.space_group_name_H-M   'P 1'
#
loop_
_entity.id
_entity.type
_entity.pdbx_description
1 polymer ?
#
loop_
_entity_poly.entity_id
_entity_poly.type
_entity_poly.pdbx_seq_one_letter_code
_entity_poly.pdbx_strand_id
1 'polypeptide(L)'
;MEDEVSALNDTFETDGYRVVALYTVLPLTDNEREELQKCRQFDLREKVRADHAAWADKTFGSIGPVGPLKHLSKEALEAAAAPGDFSEWADMQFLLWDAQRRAGISDEQITQAMIEKLVVNKARRWPEPKDGEPRLHIKEVAK
;
A
#
# COMPACT_ATOMS: atom_id res chain seq x y z
N MET A 1 -16.90 -43.69 -7.28
CA MET A 1 -17.81 -43.45 -6.14
C MET A 1 -16.92 -43.03 -4.99
N GLU A 2 -16.21 -41.90 -5.05
CA GLU A 2 -16.67 -40.54 -5.43
C GLU A 2 -17.93 -40.15 -4.66
N ASP A 3 -17.85 -38.96 -4.04
CA ASP A 3 -18.80 -38.26 -3.17
C ASP A 3 -18.71 -38.72 -1.71
N GLU A 4 -18.08 -38.00 -0.77
CA GLU A 4 -18.37 -36.63 -0.34
C GLU A 4 -17.10 -35.88 0.13
N VAL A 5 -16.24 -35.43 -0.79
CA VAL A 5 -15.19 -34.43 -0.49
C VAL A 5 -15.74 -33.07 -0.88
N SER A 6 -16.69 -32.51 -0.12
CA SER A 6 -17.24 -31.18 -0.44
C SER A 6 -17.86 -30.41 0.73
N ALA A 7 -17.48 -30.68 1.98
CA ALA A 7 -17.96 -29.85 3.08
C ALA A 7 -16.83 -29.57 4.07
N LEU A 8 -16.70 -28.29 4.41
CA LEU A 8 -15.87 -27.71 5.48
C LEU A 8 -14.45 -27.24 5.06
N ASN A 9 -14.40 -26.44 3.99
CA ASN A 9 -13.30 -25.49 3.77
C ASN A 9 -13.58 -24.09 4.38
N ASP A 10 -14.54 -23.99 5.31
CA ASP A 10 -14.74 -22.78 6.13
C ASP A 10 -13.64 -22.72 7.19
N THR A 11 -12.47 -22.22 6.79
CA THR A 11 -11.41 -21.74 7.67
C THR A 11 -11.96 -20.58 8.50
N PHE A 12 -12.43 -20.88 9.72
CA PHE A 12 -12.70 -19.88 10.73
C PHE A 12 -11.37 -19.43 11.38
N GLU A 13 -11.14 -18.11 11.43
CA GLU A 13 -10.02 -17.51 12.15
C GLU A 13 -10.12 -17.84 13.64
N THR A 14 -9.09 -18.51 14.17
CA THR A 14 -8.90 -18.68 15.62
C THR A 14 -7.56 -18.06 16.00
N ASP A 15 -7.58 -17.13 16.94
CA ASP A 15 -6.44 -16.38 17.52
C ASP A 15 -5.11 -17.17 17.58
N GLY A 16 -4.36 -17.19 16.48
CA GLY A 16 -3.01 -17.75 16.44
C GLY A 16 -2.89 -19.29 16.46
N TYR A 17 -3.92 -20.03 16.04
CA TYR A 17 -3.88 -21.50 15.95
C TYR A 17 -4.44 -22.02 14.61
N ARG A 18 -3.96 -23.18 14.15
CA ARG A 18 -4.47 -23.89 12.97
C ARG A 18 -5.10 -25.22 13.40
N VAL A 19 -6.28 -25.54 12.88
CA VAL A 19 -6.97 -26.81 13.17
C VAL A 19 -6.48 -27.88 12.18
N VAL A 20 -5.71 -28.84 12.69
CA VAL A 20 -5.33 -30.04 11.93
C VAL A 20 -5.82 -31.26 12.70
N ALA A 21 -6.92 -31.84 12.21
CA ALA A 21 -7.64 -32.97 12.80
C ALA A 21 -8.24 -32.69 14.21
N LEU A 22 -9.43 -33.26 14.41
CA LEU A 22 -10.23 -33.16 15.65
C LEU A 22 -9.33 -33.32 16.90
N TYR A 23 -9.23 -32.24 17.70
CA TYR A 23 -8.64 -32.17 19.05
C TYR A 23 -7.12 -32.00 19.26
N THR A 24 -6.35 -31.48 18.30
CA THR A 24 -4.97 -31.03 18.64
C THR A 24 -4.66 -29.63 18.11
N VAL A 25 -4.46 -28.71 19.05
CA VAL A 25 -4.00 -27.34 18.78
C VAL A 25 -2.48 -27.34 18.89
N LEU A 26 -1.78 -27.26 17.75
CA LEU A 26 -0.32 -27.16 17.73
C LEU A 26 0.09 -25.68 17.74
N PRO A 27 1.14 -25.29 18.49
CA PRO A 27 1.68 -23.95 18.40
C PRO A 27 2.25 -23.73 17.00
N LEU A 28 1.99 -22.55 16.43
CA LEU A 28 2.58 -22.12 15.16
C LEU A 28 4.11 -22.20 15.22
N THR A 29 4.73 -22.57 14.11
CA THR A 29 6.17 -22.37 13.92
C THR A 29 6.51 -20.87 13.90
N ASP A 30 7.78 -20.51 14.08
CA ASP A 30 8.21 -19.11 13.97
C ASP A 30 7.89 -18.52 12.59
N ASN A 31 8.09 -19.32 11.52
CA ASN A 31 7.76 -18.91 10.16
C ASN A 31 6.25 -18.66 9.99
N GLU A 32 5.39 -19.53 10.51
CA GLU A 32 3.93 -19.32 10.44
C GLU A 32 3.46 -18.14 11.30
N ARG A 33 4.10 -17.88 12.46
CA ARG A 33 3.83 -16.68 13.25
C ARG A 33 4.21 -15.41 12.48
N GLU A 34 5.36 -15.42 11.82
CA GLU A 34 5.82 -14.29 11.01
C GLU A 34 4.88 -14.04 9.83
N GLU A 35 4.48 -15.09 9.11
CA GLU A 35 3.52 -14.98 8.01
C GLU A 35 2.14 -14.50 8.50
N LEU A 36 1.62 -15.01 9.62
CA LEU A 36 0.37 -14.51 10.21
C LEU A 36 0.49 -13.05 10.67
N GLN A 37 1.64 -12.65 11.20
CA GLN A 37 1.88 -11.25 11.57
C GLN A 37 1.89 -10.35 10.32
N LYS A 38 2.51 -10.79 9.22
CA LYS A 38 2.48 -10.09 7.93
C LYS A 38 1.06 -9.99 7.37
N CYS A 39 0.28 -11.08 7.41
CA CYS A 39 -1.12 -11.08 7.01
C CYS A 39 -1.97 -10.12 7.87
N ARG A 40 -1.78 -10.12 9.19
CA ARG A 40 -2.48 -9.17 10.08
C ARG A 40 -2.13 -7.72 9.79
N GLN A 41 -0.86 -7.43 9.51
CA GLN A 41 -0.45 -6.08 9.11
C GLN A 41 -1.04 -5.66 7.77
N PHE A 42 -1.12 -6.59 6.81
CA PHE A 42 -1.78 -6.36 5.53
C PHE A 42 -3.26 -6.01 5.73
N ASP A 43 -3.98 -6.81 6.54
CA ASP A 43 -5.38 -6.58 6.91
C ASP A 43 -5.59 -5.22 7.62
N LEU A 44 -4.72 -4.86 8.57
CA LEU A 44 -4.75 -3.55 9.24
C LEU A 44 -4.58 -2.38 8.26
N ARG A 45 -3.65 -2.49 7.30
CA ARG A 45 -3.42 -1.41 6.32
C ARG A 45 -4.57 -1.26 5.34
N GLU A 46 -5.15 -2.38 4.90
CA GLU A 46 -6.33 -2.39 4.06
C GLU A 46 -7.54 -1.80 4.79
N LYS A 47 -7.74 -2.17 6.06
CA LYS A 47 -8.77 -1.60 6.93
C LYS A 47 -8.63 -0.09 7.07
N VAL A 48 -7.43 0.41 7.39
CA VAL A 48 -7.17 1.86 7.51
C VAL A 48 -7.48 2.58 6.19
N ARG A 49 -7.10 1.98 5.05
CA ARG A 49 -7.39 2.55 3.72
C ARG A 49 -8.89 2.58 3.43
N ALA A 50 -9.63 1.53 3.77
CA ALA A 50 -11.08 1.45 3.59
C ALA A 50 -11.82 2.45 4.48
N ASP A 51 -11.45 2.53 5.77
CA ASP A 51 -12.01 3.48 6.73
C ASP A 51 -11.77 4.93 6.28
N HIS A 52 -10.55 5.22 5.81
CA HIS A 52 -10.22 6.52 5.24
C HIS A 52 -11.08 6.85 4.00
N ALA A 53 -11.24 5.91 3.07
CA ALA A 53 -12.07 6.12 1.88
C ALA A 53 -13.54 6.40 2.25
N ALA A 54 -14.11 5.63 3.17
CA ALA A 54 -15.48 5.81 3.65
C ALA A 54 -15.68 7.18 4.32
N TRP A 55 -14.73 7.59 5.17
CA TRP A 55 -14.75 8.91 5.78
C TRP A 55 -14.62 10.03 4.76
N ALA A 56 -13.72 9.90 3.78
CA ALA A 56 -13.50 10.90 2.74
C ALA A 56 -14.72 11.06 1.83
N ASP A 57 -15.40 9.97 1.48
CA ASP A 57 -16.66 10.03 0.71
C ASP A 57 -17.77 10.72 1.49
N LYS A 58 -17.91 10.42 2.78
CA LYS A 58 -18.89 11.07 3.65
C LYS A 58 -18.62 12.57 3.83
N THR A 59 -17.35 12.96 3.92
CA THR A 59 -16.95 14.34 4.25
C THR A 59 -16.91 15.23 3.03
N PHE A 60 -16.34 14.75 1.92
CA PHE A 60 -16.06 15.57 0.74
C PHE A 60 -16.99 15.26 -0.45
N GLY A 61 -17.72 14.13 -0.40
CA GLY A 61 -18.60 13.72 -1.49
C GLY A 61 -17.85 13.35 -2.77
N SER A 62 -18.53 13.53 -3.91
CA SER A 62 -18.02 13.19 -5.23
C SER A 62 -17.12 14.29 -5.79
N ILE A 63 -15.86 14.30 -5.34
CA ILE A 63 -14.79 15.12 -5.90
C ILE A 63 -13.82 14.25 -6.71
N GLY A 64 -13.15 14.87 -7.70
CA GLY A 64 -12.12 14.22 -8.51
C GLY A 64 -10.72 14.22 -7.87
N PRO A 65 -9.73 13.59 -8.51
CA PRO A 65 -8.39 13.36 -7.93
C PRO A 65 -7.52 14.61 -7.81
N VAL A 66 -7.85 15.71 -8.51
CA VAL A 66 -7.00 16.91 -8.60
C VAL A 66 -6.85 17.63 -7.26
N GLY A 67 -7.91 17.67 -6.45
CA GLY A 67 -7.87 18.31 -5.12
C GLY A 67 -6.85 17.64 -4.19
N PRO A 68 -6.97 16.32 -3.93
CA PRO A 68 -6.00 15.57 -3.16
C PRO A 68 -4.57 15.68 -3.68
N LEU A 69 -4.34 15.67 -5.00
CA LEU A 69 -2.99 15.84 -5.57
C LEU A 69 -2.37 17.23 -5.32
N LYS A 70 -3.19 18.28 -5.37
CA LYS A 70 -2.74 19.63 -5.00
C LYS A 70 -2.41 19.73 -3.52
N HIS A 71 -3.18 19.06 -2.67
CA HIS A 71 -2.91 18.99 -1.24
C HIS A 71 -1.64 18.18 -0.95
N LEU A 72 -1.46 17.03 -1.60
CA LEU A 72 -0.27 16.19 -1.48
C LEU A 72 1.02 16.97 -1.75
N SER A 73 0.97 17.94 -2.67
CA SER A 73 2.12 18.81 -2.97
C SER A 73 2.52 19.70 -1.78
N LYS A 74 1.58 20.07 -0.91
CA LYS A 74 1.82 20.84 0.32
C LYS A 74 2.37 19.94 1.42
N GLU A 75 1.76 18.78 1.66
CA GLU A 75 2.23 17.86 2.71
C GLU A 75 3.62 17.31 2.42
N ALA A 76 3.98 17.19 1.14
CA ALA A 76 5.36 16.87 0.75
C ALA A 76 6.37 17.94 1.20
N LEU A 77 5.98 19.22 1.24
CA LEU A 77 6.83 20.31 1.74
C LEU A 77 6.87 20.32 3.27
N GLU A 78 5.75 20.02 3.93
CA GLU A 78 5.66 19.91 5.40
C GLU A 78 6.51 18.74 5.91
N ALA A 79 6.38 17.56 5.29
CA ALA A 79 7.23 16.39 5.55
C ALA A 79 8.72 16.66 5.27
N ALA A 80 9.05 17.43 4.22
CA ALA A 80 10.43 17.81 3.94
C ALA A 80 11.02 18.76 4.99
N ALA A 81 10.19 19.64 5.59
CA ALA A 81 10.59 20.53 6.65
C ALA A 81 10.74 19.82 8.01
N ALA A 82 9.92 18.79 8.26
CA ALA A 82 9.90 18.01 9.49
C ALA A 82 9.91 16.50 9.21
N PRO A 83 11.02 15.92 8.73
CA PRO A 83 11.04 14.50 8.30
C PRO A 83 10.82 13.50 9.43
N GLY A 84 10.97 13.92 10.69
CA GLY A 84 10.66 13.11 11.87
C GLY A 84 9.19 13.15 12.31
N ASP A 85 8.36 13.99 11.68
CA ASP A 85 6.93 14.05 11.96
C ASP A 85 6.18 13.02 11.10
N PHE A 86 5.79 11.91 11.73
CA PHE A 86 5.12 10.82 11.03
C PHE A 86 3.69 11.16 10.56
N SER A 87 3.05 12.21 11.10
CA SER A 87 1.72 12.61 10.60
C SER A 87 1.78 13.09 9.16
N GLU A 88 2.81 13.87 8.80
CA GLU A 88 2.97 14.40 7.44
C GLU A 88 3.16 13.29 6.39
N TRP A 89 3.87 12.23 6.77
CA TRP A 89 3.99 11.03 5.94
C TRP A 89 2.66 10.29 5.80
N ALA A 90 1.85 10.23 6.86
CA ALA A 90 0.53 9.63 6.83
C ALA A 90 -0.42 10.43 5.94
N ASP A 91 -0.39 11.77 6.02
CA ASP A 91 -1.19 12.65 5.17
C ASP A 91 -0.85 12.46 3.69
N MET A 92 0.44 12.37 3.34
CA MET A 92 0.85 12.02 1.98
C MET A 92 0.26 10.68 1.52
N GLN A 93 0.26 9.67 2.39
CA GLN A 93 -0.26 8.34 2.06
C GLN A 93 -1.79 8.37 1.85
N PHE A 94 -2.53 9.06 2.73
CA PHE A 94 -3.98 9.24 2.62
C PHE A 94 -4.39 10.00 1.37
N LEU A 95 -3.70 11.10 1.06
CA LEU A 95 -3.98 11.92 -0.12
C LEU A 95 -3.67 11.17 -1.42
N LEU A 96 -2.60 10.39 -1.45
CA LEU A 96 -2.27 9.57 -2.61
C LEU A 96 -3.31 8.47 -2.85
N TRP A 97 -3.74 7.77 -1.79
CA TRP A 97 -4.80 6.76 -1.90
C TRP A 97 -6.14 7.36 -2.36
N ASP A 98 -6.51 8.52 -1.83
CA ASP A 98 -7.74 9.21 -2.22
C ASP A 98 -7.69 9.67 -3.68
N ALA A 99 -6.55 10.20 -4.13
CA ALA A 99 -6.34 10.55 -5.53
C ALA A 99 -6.46 9.32 -6.45
N GLN A 100 -5.81 8.20 -6.11
CA GLN A 100 -5.85 6.97 -6.90
C GLN A 100 -7.26 6.42 -7.05
N ARG A 101 -7.98 6.26 -5.93
CA ARG A 101 -9.35 5.70 -5.97
C ARG A 101 -10.30 6.62 -6.74
N ARG A 102 -10.18 7.95 -6.59
CA ARG A 102 -11.02 8.93 -7.32
C ARG A 102 -10.69 9.01 -8.81
N ALA A 103 -9.49 8.61 -9.20
CA ALA A 103 -9.10 8.44 -10.60
C ALA A 103 -9.50 7.07 -11.18
N GLY A 104 -10.07 6.17 -10.37
CA GLY A 104 -10.40 4.80 -10.79
C GLY A 104 -9.17 3.91 -11.02
N ILE A 105 -8.03 4.24 -10.40
CA ILE A 105 -6.79 3.47 -10.52
C ILE A 105 -6.81 2.32 -9.51
N SER A 106 -6.72 1.08 -10.00
CA SER A 106 -6.64 -0.10 -9.15
C SER A 106 -5.23 -0.34 -8.60
N ASP A 107 -5.13 -1.16 -7.55
CA ASP A 107 -3.85 -1.53 -6.95
C ASP A 107 -2.96 -2.31 -7.92
N GLU A 108 -3.56 -3.15 -8.77
CA GLU A 108 -2.85 -3.87 -9.83
C GLU A 108 -2.30 -2.91 -10.89
N GLN A 109 -3.11 -1.93 -11.30
CA GLN A 109 -2.70 -0.94 -12.30
C GLN A 109 -1.53 -0.08 -11.82
N ILE A 110 -1.60 0.45 -10.59
CA ILE A 110 -0.49 1.25 -10.07
C ILE A 110 0.74 0.38 -9.81
N THR A 111 0.58 -0.85 -9.33
CA THR A 111 1.70 -1.76 -9.10
C THR A 111 2.43 -2.10 -10.40
N GLN A 112 1.68 -2.41 -11.46
CA GLN A 112 2.25 -2.67 -12.78
C GLN A 112 2.99 -1.43 -13.31
N ALA A 113 2.39 -0.24 -13.19
CA ALA A 113 3.04 1.02 -13.57
C ALA A 113 4.32 1.28 -12.77
N MET A 114 4.36 0.94 -11.47
CA MET A 114 5.55 1.05 -10.63
C MET A 114 6.66 0.08 -11.08
N ILE A 115 6.33 -1.17 -11.43
CA ILE A 115 7.28 -2.16 -11.94
C ILE A 115 7.93 -1.66 -13.24
N GLU A 116 7.12 -1.24 -14.20
CA GLU A 116 7.59 -0.70 -15.49
C GLU A 116 8.44 0.55 -15.29
N LYS A 117 7.98 1.46 -14.42
CA LYS A 117 8.70 2.69 -14.11
C LYS A 117 10.06 2.42 -13.45
N LEU A 118 10.14 1.41 -12.59
CA LEU A 118 11.38 1.01 -11.93
C LEU A 118 12.41 0.49 -12.94
N VAL A 119 11.99 -0.31 -13.93
CA VAL A 119 12.86 -0.77 -15.03
C VAL A 119 13.43 0.43 -15.80
N VAL A 120 12.57 1.38 -16.19
CA VAL A 120 13.02 2.61 -16.89
C VAL A 120 13.97 3.43 -16.03
N ASN A 121 13.69 3.58 -14.73
CA ASN A 121 14.54 4.37 -13.83
C ASN A 121 15.93 3.74 -13.64
N LYS A 122 16.02 2.40 -13.57
CA LYS A 122 17.29 1.67 -13.48
C LYS A 122 18.15 1.79 -14.74
N ALA A 123 17.53 1.96 -15.91
CA ALA A 123 18.23 2.13 -17.18
C ALA A 123 18.73 3.57 -17.45
N ARG A 124 18.35 4.54 -16.60
CA ARG A 124 18.73 5.96 -16.79
C ARG A 124 20.09 6.29 -16.20
N ARG A 125 20.69 7.36 -16.73
CA ARG A 125 21.83 8.03 -16.10
C ARG A 125 21.35 9.11 -15.14
N TRP A 126 21.94 9.14 -13.97
CA TRP A 126 21.62 10.06 -12.88
C TRP A 126 22.86 10.92 -12.55
N PRO A 127 22.67 12.20 -12.20
CA PRO A 127 23.77 13.04 -11.72
C PRO A 127 24.25 12.56 -10.34
N GLU A 128 25.43 13.06 -9.93
CA GLU A 128 25.99 12.78 -8.61
C GLU A 128 25.00 13.14 -7.48
N PRO A 129 25.01 12.37 -6.38
CA PRO A 129 24.19 12.65 -5.23
C PRO A 129 24.42 14.04 -4.59
N LYS A 130 23.35 14.83 -4.47
CA LYS A 130 23.27 15.97 -3.56
C LYS A 130 22.15 15.73 -2.55
N ASP A 131 22.45 15.92 -1.27
CA ASP A 131 21.48 15.77 -0.18
C ASP A 131 20.52 16.97 -0.16
N GLY A 132 19.27 16.72 0.24
CA GLY A 132 18.21 17.74 0.33
C GLY A 132 17.68 18.29 -1.01
N GLU A 133 18.12 17.76 -2.16
CA GLU A 133 17.80 18.32 -3.47
C GLU A 133 17.15 17.29 -4.41
N PRO A 134 16.14 17.67 -5.20
CA PRO A 134 15.53 16.78 -6.18
C PRO A 134 16.53 16.43 -7.28
N ARG A 135 16.55 15.16 -7.69
CA ARG A 135 17.41 14.68 -8.79
C ARG A 135 16.60 14.44 -10.05
N LEU A 136 17.01 15.11 -11.11
CA LEU A 136 16.46 14.90 -12.44
C LEU A 136 17.40 14.01 -13.24
N HIS A 137 16.83 13.08 -14.02
CA HIS A 137 17.60 12.24 -14.92
C HIS A 137 18.21 13.07 -16.04
N ILE A 138 19.39 12.66 -16.51
CA ILE A 138 20.06 13.32 -17.62
C ILE A 138 19.29 12.97 -18.91
N LYS A 139 18.77 13.98 -19.61
CA LYS A 139 18.22 13.81 -20.95
C LYS A 139 19.38 13.80 -21.94
N GLU A 140 19.49 12.77 -22.78
CA GLU A 140 20.42 12.85 -23.92
C GLU A 140 19.92 13.97 -24.83
N VAL A 141 20.75 15.00 -25.01
CA VAL A 141 20.48 16.04 -25.99
C VAL A 141 20.66 15.36 -27.34
N ALA A 142 19.55 15.14 -28.06
CA ALA A 142 19.59 14.62 -29.41
C ALA A 142 20.53 15.52 -30.24
N LYS A 143 21.54 14.90 -30.84
CA LYS A 143 22.54 15.56 -31.67
C LYS A 143 22.03 15.73 -33.09
#